data_AF-A0A7V9ERA3-F1
#
_entry.id   AF-A0A7V9ERA3-F1
#
_cell.length_a   1.000
_cell.length_b   1.000
_cell.length_c   1.000
_cell.angle_alpha   90.00
_cell.angle_beta   90.00
_cell.angle_gamma   90.00
#
_symmetry.space_group_name_H-M   'P 1'
#
loop_
_entity.id
_entity.type
_entity.pdbx_description
1 polymer ?
#
loop_
_entity_poly.entity_id
_entity_poly.type
_entity_poly.pdbx_seq_one_letter_code
_entity_poly.pdbx_strand_id
1 'polypeptide(L)' 'MTKDPICGMTVDEATALHAERDGKTFYFCSEHCREKFLSTPADAKPDDKSGGCCCG' A
#
# COMPACT_ATOMS: atom_id res chain seq x y z
N MET A 1 -11.51 -1.83 -9.74
CA MET A 1 -10.63 -0.76 -9.20
C MET A 1 -10.71 -0.74 -7.70
N THR A 2 -9.59 -1.05 -7.06
CA THR A 2 -9.44 -1.29 -5.63
C THR A 2 -8.46 -0.29 -5.05
N LYS A 3 -8.46 -0.11 -3.73
CA LYS A 3 -7.63 0.89 -3.05
C LYS A 3 -6.55 0.18 -2.23
N ASP A 4 -5.30 0.54 -2.49
CA ASP A 4 -4.16 0.05 -1.74
C ASP A 4 -4.29 0.47 -0.26
N PRO A 5 -4.27 -0.47 0.70
CA PRO A 5 -4.48 -0.16 2.12
C PRO A 5 -3.24 0.47 2.79
N ILE A 6 -2.09 0.45 2.11
CA ILE A 6 -0.86 1.09 2.58
C ILE A 6 -0.92 2.56 2.20
N CYS A 7 -0.78 2.89 0.92
CA CYS A 7 -0.68 4.28 0.46
C CYS A 7 -2.04 4.94 0.15
N GLY A 8 -3.14 4.19 0.11
CA GLY A 8 -4.44 4.72 -0.29
C GLY A 8 -4.58 5.00 -1.79
N MET A 9 -3.64 4.54 -2.62
CA MET A 9 -3.66 4.73 -4.07
C MET A 9 -4.70 3.80 -4.73
N THR A 10 -5.40 4.30 -5.74
CA THR A 10 -6.32 3.48 -6.54
C THR A 10 -5.54 2.66 -7.55
N VAL A 11 -5.78 1.35 -7.58
CA VAL A 11 -5.07 0.39 -8.42
C VAL A 11 -6.06 -0.53 -9.13
N ASP A 12 -5.63 -1.10 -10.25
CA ASP A 12 -6.47 -1.98 -11.05
C ASP A 12 -6.19 -3.44 -10.70
N GLU A 13 -7.20 -4.16 -10.21
CA GLU A 13 -7.08 -5.56 -9.77
C GLU A 13 -6.56 -6.52 -10.85
N ALA A 14 -6.76 -6.18 -12.13
CA ALA A 14 -6.30 -6.99 -13.26
C ALA A 14 -4.77 -6.92 -13.46
N THR A 15 -4.12 -5.83 -13.06
CA THR A 15 -2.68 -5.61 -13.25
C THR A 15 -1.93 -5.40 -11.94
N ALA A 16 -2.64 -5.16 -10.84
CA ALA A 16 -2.07 -4.90 -9.53
C ALA A 16 -1.54 -6.18 -8.89
N LEU A 17 -0.56 -5.98 -8.02
CA LEU A 17 -0.03 -7.06 -7.20
C LEU A 17 -1.05 -7.41 -6.13
N HIS A 18 -1.19 -8.69 -5.83
CA HIS A 18 -2.06 -9.13 -4.75
C HIS A 18 -1.29 -10.02 -3.77
N ALA A 19 -1.77 -10.06 -2.53
CA ALA A 19 -1.30 -11.00 -1.52
C ALA A 19 -2.49 -11.57 -0.74
N GLU A 20 -2.39 -12.84 -0.38
CA GLU A 20 -3.36 -13.50 0.47
C GLU A 20 -2.89 -13.44 1.93
N ARG A 21 -3.77 -12.96 2.81
CA ARG A 21 -3.48 -12.83 4.25
C ARG A 21 -4.76 -13.07 5.03
N ASP A 22 -4.73 -13.99 5.99
CA ASP A 22 -5.94 -14.40 6.74
C ASP A 22 -7.11 -14.85 5.82
N GLY A 23 -6.80 -15.49 4.68
CA GLY A 23 -7.81 -15.89 3.69
C GLY A 23 -8.49 -14.72 2.96
N LYS A 24 -7.89 -13.52 3.03
CA LYS A 24 -8.35 -12.32 2.31
C LYS A 24 -7.29 -11.90 1.30
N THR A 25 -7.74 -11.63 0.07
CA THR A 25 -6.90 -11.10 -1.00
C THR A 25 -6.86 -9.58 -0.93
N PHE A 26 -5.66 -9.02 -0.77
CA PHE A 26 -5.42 -7.57 -0.80
C PHE A 26 -4.64 -7.20 -2.05
N TYR A 27 -4.86 -6.00 -2.56
CA TYR A 27 -4.25 -5.49 -3.79
C TYR A 27 -3.36 -4.29 -3.50
N PHE A 28 -2.24 -4.21 -4.22
CA PHE A 28 -1.16 -3.27 -3.99
C PHE A 28 -0.70 -2.59 -5.28
N CYS A 29 -0.33 -1.32 -5.17
CA CYS A 29 0.15 -0.56 -6.32
C CYS A 29 1.54 -1.02 -6.79
N SER A 30 2.35 -1.50 -5.86
CA SER A 30 3.75 -1.87 -6.07
C SER A 30 4.19 -2.95 -5.10
N GLU A 31 5.30 -3.63 -5.40
CA GLU A 31 5.89 -4.66 -4.52
C GLU A 31 6.24 -4.08 -3.15
N HIS A 32 6.71 -2.83 -3.10
CA HIS A 32 7.02 -2.15 -1.85
C HIS A 32 5.80 -2.06 -0.91
N CYS A 33 4.60 -1.78 -1.43
CA CYS A 33 3.37 -1.77 -0.62
C CYS A 33 3.00 -3.18 -0.15
N ARG A 34 3.15 -4.18 -1.01
CA ARG A 34 2.93 -5.59 -0.64
C ARG A 34 3.86 -6.02 0.48
N GLU A 35 5.16 -5.76 0.37
CA GLU A 35 6.14 -6.10 1.40
C GLU A 35 5.87 -5.35 2.70
N LYS A 36 5.55 -4.05 2.61
CA LYS A 36 5.18 -3.25 3.77
C LYS A 36 3.95 -3.82 4.45
N PHE A 37 2.95 -4.29 3.70
CA PHE A 37 1.76 -4.95 4.24
C PHE A 37 2.05 -6.29 4.92
N LEU A 38 3.05 -7.04 4.44
CA LEU A 38 3.48 -8.29 5.07
C LEU A 38 4.33 -8.04 6.33
N SER A 39 5.15 -6.99 6.32
CA SER A 39 6.00 -6.60 7.47
C SER A 39 5.30 -5.74 8.51
N THR A 40 4.21 -5.05 8.16
CA THR A 40 3.49 -4.13 9.02
C THR A 40 2.21 -4.79 9.55
N PRO A 41 1.94 -4.77 10.87
CA PRO A 41 0.65 -5.22 11.40
C PRO A 41 -0.48 -4.34 10.82
N ALA A 42 -1.68 -4.91 10.65
CA ALA A 42 -2.79 -4.34 9.88
C ALA A 42 -3.22 -2.91 10.26
N ASP A 43 -2.75 -2.41 11.40
CA ASP A 43 -3.18 -1.18 12.06
C ASP A 43 -2.26 0.02 11.78
N ALA A 44 -1.09 -0.20 11.18
CA ALA A 44 -0.13 0.87 10.92
C ALA A 44 -0.44 1.57 9.59
N LYS A 45 -1.33 2.56 9.68
CA LYS A 45 -1.52 3.60 8.66
C LYS A 45 -0.15 4.23 8.39
N PRO A 46 0.42 4.14 7.18
CA PRO A 46 1.65 4.85 6.90
C PRO A 46 1.32 6.33 6.92
N ASP A 47 1.80 6.96 7.99
CA ASP A 47 1.94 8.39 8.18
C ASP A 47 2.42 9.01 6.87
N ASP A 48 1.60 9.93 6.37
CA ASP A 48 1.90 10.87 5.32
C ASP A 48 3.26 11.52 5.60
N LYS A 49 4.31 11.03 4.93
CA LYS A 49 5.60 11.71 4.85
C LYS A 49 6.03 11.81 3.41
N SER A 50 5.44 12.79 2.74
CA SER A 50 6.22 13.64 1.83
C SER A 50 6.74 14.82 2.65
N GLY A 51 7.91 14.67 3.24
CA GLY A 51 8.74 15.80 3.67
C GLY A 51 9.73 16.13 2.56
N GLY A 52 9.98 17.42 2.31
CA GLY A 52 11.11 17.85 1.47
C GLY A 52 11.08 19.30 1.01
N CYS A 53 11.81 20.15 1.74
CA CYS A 53 12.01 21.59 1.60
C CYS A 53 12.28 22.15 0.18
N CYS A 54 11.88 23.40 -0.06
CA CYS A 54 12.60 24.33 -0.93
C CYS A 54 12.71 25.70 -0.23
N CYS A 55 13.95 26.10 0.06
CA CYS A 55 14.33 27.45 0.48
C CYS A 55 14.02 28.49 -0.62
N GLY A 56 13.73 29.72 -0.20
CA GLY A 56 13.70 30.93 -1.03
C GLY A 56 13.51 32.16 -0.15
#